data_AF-A0A2V7PK10-F1
#
_entry.id   AF-A0A2V7PK10-F1
#
_cell.length_a   1.000
_cell.length_b   1.000
_cell.length_c   1.000
_cell.angle_alpha   90.00
_cell.angle_beta   90.00
_cell.angle_gamma   90.00
#
_symmetry.space_group_name_H-M   'P 1'
#
loop_
_entity.id
_entity.type
_entity.pdbx_description
1 polymer ?
#
loop_
_entity_poly.entity_id
_entity_poly.type
_entity_poly.pdbx_seq_one_letter_code
_entity_poly.pdbx_strand_id
1 'polypeptide(L)'
;MKALTAALLVFVAACGKGNVILNVDVLSFLSASDSTKAYAILGTGTFDSTISRRFTMPPGFGNSSVDSVTATVASSLENATGAGSVILEVFFAQTQGGLFTGTPFLADSSGPVSGVQTVPLGKSSLPLSDPIFNSDSLWVGIRARLTTTTAPMSGQLRFTDIHLRIVLQDNIL
;
A
#
# COMPACT_ATOMS: atom_id res chain seq x y z
N MET A 1 -10.87 27.43 21.43
CA MET A 1 -10.48 27.47 20.00
C MET A 1 -8.97 27.67 19.97
N LYS A 2 -8.20 26.61 19.70
CA LYS A 2 -6.73 26.67 19.70
C LYS A 2 -6.25 26.88 18.26
N ALA A 3 -5.51 27.96 18.07
CA ALA A 3 -4.99 28.43 16.80
C ALA A 3 -4.03 27.40 16.17
N LEU A 4 -4.26 27.08 14.91
CA LEU A 4 -3.31 26.37 14.04
C LEU A 4 -2.47 27.45 13.35
N THR A 5 -1.30 27.76 13.89
CA THR A 5 -0.39 28.76 13.34
C THR A 5 0.29 28.16 12.11
N ALA A 6 -0.06 28.67 10.93
CA ALA A 6 0.58 28.37 9.66
C ALA A 6 2.04 28.84 9.67
N ALA A 7 2.99 27.91 9.50
CA ALA A 7 4.38 28.25 9.26
C ALA A 7 4.59 28.41 7.74
N LEU A 8 4.73 29.66 7.32
CA LEU A 8 5.10 30.08 5.97
C LEU A 8 6.60 29.81 5.77
N LEU A 9 6.96 28.77 5.02
CA LEU A 9 8.33 28.54 4.58
C LEU A 9 8.64 29.48 3.40
N VAL A 10 9.48 30.48 3.65
CA VAL A 10 10.08 31.33 2.63
C VAL A 10 11.19 30.53 1.95
N PHE A 11 10.98 30.08 0.72
CA PHE A 11 12.04 29.50 -0.11
C PHE A 11 12.84 30.63 -0.77
N VAL A 12 14.12 30.73 -0.39
CA VAL A 12 15.11 31.56 -1.08
C VAL A 12 15.47 30.86 -2.39
N ALA A 13 15.25 31.54 -3.52
CA ALA A 13 15.56 31.05 -4.85
C ALA A 13 17.08 30.82 -5.00
N ALA A 14 17.50 29.55 -4.99
CA ALA A 14 18.83 29.12 -5.38
C ALA A 14 18.68 28.21 -6.62
N CYS A 15 19.27 28.64 -7.74
CA CYS A 15 19.33 27.87 -8.98
C CYS A 15 20.23 26.64 -8.78
N GLY A 16 19.64 25.53 -8.36
CA GLY A 16 20.30 24.26 -8.17
C GLY A 16 19.27 23.14 -8.33
N LYS A 17 19.65 22.06 -9.01
CA LYS A 17 18.81 20.85 -9.08
C LYS A 17 18.55 20.36 -7.65
N GLY A 18 17.34 20.58 -7.16
CA GLY A 18 16.92 20.18 -5.82
C GLY A 18 16.35 18.77 -5.87
N ASN A 19 16.86 17.88 -5.00
CA ASN A 19 16.22 16.59 -4.76
C ASN A 19 15.46 16.66 -3.44
N VAL A 20 14.17 16.34 -3.46
CA VAL A 20 13.36 16.20 -2.25
C VAL A 20 13.09 14.72 -2.03
N ILE A 21 13.44 14.21 -0.84
CA ILE A 21 13.16 12.82 -0.44
C ILE A 21 12.12 12.84 0.66
N LEU A 22 10.98 12.19 0.41
CA LEU A 22 9.91 11.99 1.39
C LEU A 22 9.88 10.52 1.78
N ASN A 23 10.02 10.24 3.07
CA ASN A 23 9.80 8.90 3.62
C ASN A 23 8.51 8.93 4.42
N VAL A 24 7.55 8.10 4.02
CA VAL A 24 6.21 8.04 4.61
C VAL A 24 6.00 6.64 5.16
N ASP A 25 5.93 6.55 6.49
CA ASP A 25 5.44 5.36 7.18
C ASP A 25 3.91 5.39 7.18
N VAL A 26 3.32 4.70 6.21
CA VAL A 26 1.86 4.64 6.04
C VAL A 26 1.21 3.84 7.17
N LEU A 27 1.90 2.84 7.73
CA LEU A 27 1.38 2.00 8.81
C LEU A 27 1.05 2.83 10.05
N SER A 28 1.86 3.87 10.35
CA SER A 28 1.64 4.78 11.48
C SER A 28 0.31 5.57 11.41
N PHE A 29 -0.28 5.70 10.22
CA PHE A 29 -1.56 6.38 10.01
C PHE A 29 -2.75 5.43 10.06
N LEU A 30 -2.52 4.12 10.15
CA LEU A 30 -3.59 3.11 10.20
C LEU A 30 -4.03 2.87 11.64
N SER A 31 -5.35 2.74 11.83
CA SER A 31 -5.90 2.23 13.07
C SER A 31 -5.51 0.76 13.27
N ALA A 32 -5.54 0.25 14.51
CA ALA A 32 -5.30 -1.17 14.77
C ALA A 32 -6.24 -2.10 13.98
N SER A 33 -7.50 -1.68 13.80
CA SER A 33 -8.48 -2.37 12.98
C SER A 33 -8.18 -2.32 11.49
N ASP A 34 -7.34 -1.41 11.02
CA ASP A 34 -6.92 -1.30 9.61
C ASP A 34 -5.60 -2.00 9.34
N SER A 35 -4.68 -2.04 10.31
CA SER A 35 -3.43 -2.78 10.22
C SER A 35 -3.63 -4.29 10.43
N THR A 36 -4.70 -4.72 11.10
CA THR A 36 -5.02 -6.14 11.30
C THR A 36 -6.46 -6.43 10.88
N LYS A 37 -6.64 -7.37 9.94
CA LYS A 37 -7.95 -7.80 9.44
C LYS A 37 -8.16 -9.28 9.71
N ALA A 38 -9.17 -9.59 10.52
CA ALA A 38 -9.62 -10.97 10.72
C ALA A 38 -10.40 -11.46 9.49
N TYR A 39 -10.28 -12.75 9.19
CA TYR A 39 -11.09 -13.42 8.18
C TYR A 39 -11.69 -14.70 8.74
N ALA A 40 -12.90 -15.03 8.26
CA ALA A 40 -13.59 -16.28 8.53
C ALA A 40 -14.37 -16.69 7.29
N ILE A 41 -13.97 -17.79 6.68
CA ILE A 41 -14.58 -18.34 5.46
C ILE A 41 -15.23 -19.67 5.83
N LEU A 42 -16.55 -19.73 5.69
CA LEU A 42 -17.35 -20.90 6.09
C LEU A 42 -17.45 -21.98 5.01
N GLY A 43 -17.05 -21.67 3.77
CA GLY A 43 -17.14 -22.57 2.63
C GLY A 43 -15.80 -22.73 1.90
N THR A 44 -15.78 -23.61 0.90
CA THR A 44 -14.63 -23.77 0.00
C THR A 44 -14.81 -22.90 -1.24
N GLY A 45 -13.70 -22.46 -1.83
CA GLY A 45 -13.70 -21.61 -3.03
C GLY A 45 -12.80 -20.40 -2.89
N THR A 46 -12.93 -19.46 -3.82
CA THR A 46 -12.11 -18.23 -3.86
C THR A 46 -12.93 -17.03 -3.41
N PHE A 47 -12.36 -16.23 -2.51
CA PHE A 47 -12.98 -15.05 -1.92
C PHE A 47 -12.00 -13.89 -1.98
N ASP A 48 -12.42 -12.75 -2.52
CA ASP A 48 -11.62 -11.53 -2.55
C ASP A 48 -12.07 -10.60 -1.41
N SER A 49 -11.10 -10.08 -0.67
CA SER A 49 -11.27 -8.98 0.28
C SER A 49 -10.48 -7.77 -0.23
N THR A 50 -11.14 -6.63 -0.40
CA THR A 50 -10.52 -5.44 -0.98
C THR A 50 -10.63 -4.24 -0.04
N ILE A 51 -9.58 -3.42 -0.03
CA ILE A 51 -9.54 -2.13 0.63
C ILE A 51 -9.00 -1.11 -0.37
N SER A 52 -9.61 0.07 -0.42
CA SER A 52 -9.16 1.17 -1.28
C SER A 52 -9.07 2.46 -0.49
N ARG A 53 -8.05 3.27 -0.76
CA ARG A 53 -7.83 4.58 -0.15
C ARG A 53 -7.31 5.57 -1.19
N ARG A 54 -7.74 6.82 -1.08
CA ARG A 54 -7.21 7.93 -1.87
C ARG A 54 -6.13 8.65 -1.06
N PHE A 55 -5.04 8.99 -1.73
CA PHE A 55 -3.97 9.83 -1.23
C PHE A 55 -3.91 11.10 -2.08
N THR A 56 -3.84 12.25 -1.41
CA THR A 56 -3.56 13.53 -2.06
C THR A 56 -2.07 13.73 -2.05
N MET A 57 -1.47 13.96 -3.22
CA MET A 57 -0.05 14.21 -3.33
C MET A 57 0.27 15.64 -2.85
N PRO A 58 1.44 15.89 -2.25
CA PRO A 58 1.83 17.25 -1.85
C PRO A 58 1.81 18.22 -3.04
N PRO A 59 1.47 19.51 -2.82
CA PRO A 59 1.52 20.52 -3.87
C PRO A 59 2.90 20.58 -4.54
N GLY A 60 2.94 20.63 -5.89
CA GLY A 60 4.18 20.63 -6.67
C GLY A 60 4.52 19.28 -7.32
N PHE A 61 3.98 18.16 -6.82
CA PHE A 61 4.17 16.83 -7.43
C PHE A 61 3.66 16.69 -8.86
N GLY A 62 2.64 17.47 -9.26
CA GLY A 62 2.14 17.49 -10.64
C GLY A 62 3.02 18.28 -11.63
N ASN A 63 3.95 19.11 -11.14
CA ASN A 63 4.83 19.96 -11.96
C ASN A 63 6.32 19.57 -11.86
N SER A 64 6.73 18.87 -10.80
CA SER A 64 8.08 18.32 -10.65
C SER A 64 8.17 16.91 -11.24
N SER A 65 9.31 16.52 -11.78
CA SER A 65 9.53 15.15 -12.25
C SER A 65 9.75 14.21 -11.06
N VAL A 66 8.87 13.24 -10.87
CA VAL A 66 9.12 12.12 -9.95
C VAL A 66 10.31 11.33 -10.50
N ASP A 67 11.42 11.32 -9.77
CA ASP A 67 12.63 10.57 -10.14
C ASP A 67 12.44 9.08 -9.79
N SER A 68 11.95 8.80 -8.59
CA SER A 68 11.57 7.44 -8.19
C SER A 68 10.62 7.41 -6.99
N VAL A 69 9.69 6.47 -6.96
CA VAL A 69 8.92 6.10 -5.76
C VAL A 69 9.22 4.66 -5.38
N THR A 70 9.75 4.41 -4.21
CA THR A 70 9.91 3.04 -3.69
C THR A 70 8.78 2.71 -2.74
N ALA A 71 8.01 1.66 -3.04
CA ALA A 71 7.00 1.13 -2.13
C ALA A 71 7.48 -0.18 -1.51
N THR A 72 7.40 -0.28 -0.19
CA THR A 72 7.61 -1.50 0.58
C THR A 72 6.33 -1.85 1.33
N VAL A 73 5.89 -3.10 1.20
CA VAL A 73 4.75 -3.62 1.94
C VAL A 73 5.21 -4.94 2.55
N ALA A 74 5.00 -5.09 3.86
CA ALA A 74 5.16 -6.34 4.59
C ALA A 74 3.99 -6.61 5.52
N SER A 75 3.66 -7.89 5.61
CA SER A 75 2.54 -8.41 6.36
C SER A 75 2.80 -9.84 6.82
N SER A 76 1.91 -10.35 7.66
CA SER A 76 1.91 -11.73 8.12
C SER A 76 0.49 -12.25 8.09
N LEU A 77 0.32 -13.40 7.47
CA LEU A 77 -0.86 -14.22 7.56
C LEU A 77 -0.75 -15.13 8.78
N GLU A 78 -1.75 -15.10 9.65
CA GLU A 78 -1.91 -16.01 10.77
C GLU A 78 -3.16 -16.85 10.54
N ASN A 79 -2.99 -18.02 9.96
CA ASN A 79 -4.07 -19.00 9.86
C ASN A 79 -4.27 -19.68 11.22
N ALA A 80 -5.52 -19.81 11.65
CA ALA A 80 -5.89 -20.46 12.90
C ALA A 80 -6.57 -21.82 12.65
N THR A 81 -7.43 -21.91 11.64
CA THR A 81 -8.19 -23.13 11.31
C THR A 81 -8.33 -23.32 9.81
N GLY A 82 -8.74 -24.51 9.39
CA GLY A 82 -8.99 -24.82 7.97
C GLY A 82 -7.70 -24.87 7.14
N ALA A 83 -7.86 -24.91 5.82
CA ALA A 83 -6.74 -24.96 4.89
C ALA A 83 -7.07 -24.22 3.59
N GLY A 84 -6.05 -23.69 2.93
CA GLY A 84 -6.20 -22.85 1.77
C GLY A 84 -4.92 -22.15 1.36
N SER A 85 -5.04 -20.99 0.72
CA SER A 85 -3.94 -20.08 0.42
C SER A 85 -4.44 -18.65 0.35
N VAL A 86 -3.54 -17.69 0.54
CA VAL A 86 -3.83 -16.26 0.41
C VAL A 86 -2.82 -15.64 -0.54
N ILE A 87 -3.33 -14.87 -1.50
CA ILE A 87 -2.51 -14.01 -2.35
C ILE A 87 -2.79 -12.56 -1.94
N LEU A 88 -1.75 -11.86 -1.52
CA LEU A 88 -1.79 -10.43 -1.24
C LEU A 88 -1.39 -9.67 -2.50
N GLU A 89 -2.25 -8.78 -2.95
CA GLU A 89 -2.03 -7.96 -4.14
C GLU A 89 -2.18 -6.46 -3.81
N VAL A 90 -1.29 -5.63 -4.36
CA VAL A 90 -1.31 -4.17 -4.21
C VAL A 90 -1.42 -3.50 -5.57
N PHE A 91 -2.30 -2.51 -5.66
CA PHE A 91 -2.65 -1.78 -6.87
C PHE A 91 -2.51 -0.28 -6.65
N PHE A 92 -2.06 0.41 -7.69
CA PHE A 92 -2.08 1.86 -7.76
C PHE A 92 -2.87 2.29 -9.00
N ALA A 93 -3.67 3.34 -8.90
CA ALA A 93 -4.43 3.89 -10.01
C ALA A 93 -4.68 5.39 -9.82
N GLN A 94 -4.94 6.12 -10.91
CA GLN A 94 -5.34 7.53 -10.83
C GLN A 94 -6.81 7.69 -10.38
N THR A 95 -7.64 6.68 -10.58
CA THR A 95 -9.06 6.68 -10.19
C THR A 95 -9.39 5.43 -9.39
N GLN A 96 -10.41 5.51 -8.52
CA GLN A 96 -10.85 4.37 -7.73
C GLN A 96 -11.30 3.19 -8.60
N GLY A 97 -12.01 3.47 -9.69
CA GLY A 97 -12.51 2.45 -10.63
C GLY A 97 -11.42 1.74 -11.43
N GLY A 98 -10.20 2.30 -11.48
CA GLY A 98 -9.04 1.67 -12.08
C GLY A 98 -8.36 0.63 -11.17
N LEU A 99 -8.70 0.58 -9.87
CA LEU A 99 -8.12 -0.42 -8.97
C LEU A 99 -8.62 -1.83 -9.32
N PHE A 100 -7.76 -2.83 -9.14
CA PHE A 100 -8.08 -4.26 -9.28
C PHE A 100 -8.43 -4.75 -10.70
N THR A 101 -8.38 -3.88 -11.71
CA THR A 101 -8.69 -4.22 -13.11
C THR A 101 -7.46 -4.63 -13.94
N GLY A 102 -6.28 -4.14 -13.56
CA GLY A 102 -5.01 -4.41 -14.24
C GLY A 102 -4.12 -5.42 -13.50
N THR A 103 -2.84 -5.45 -13.90
CA THR A 103 -1.81 -6.23 -13.22
C THR A 103 -1.50 -5.58 -11.86
N PRO A 104 -1.46 -6.35 -10.75
CA PRO A 104 -1.01 -5.81 -9.47
C PRO A 104 0.45 -5.38 -9.54
N PHE A 105 0.77 -4.30 -8.83
CA PHE A 105 2.15 -3.86 -8.68
C PHE A 105 2.95 -4.82 -7.80
N LEU A 106 2.32 -5.37 -6.76
CA LEU A 106 2.88 -6.42 -5.91
C LEU A 106 1.86 -7.55 -5.86
N ALA A 107 2.32 -8.79 -6.05
CA ALA A 107 1.55 -9.99 -5.78
C ALA A 107 2.46 -10.97 -5.03
N ASP A 108 2.04 -11.39 -3.84
CA ASP A 108 2.77 -12.37 -3.04
C ASP A 108 1.82 -13.44 -2.49
N SER A 109 2.29 -14.67 -2.40
CA SER A 109 1.47 -15.84 -2.08
C SER A 109 1.95 -16.50 -0.81
N SER A 110 1.01 -16.89 0.06
CA SER A 110 1.34 -17.64 1.27
C SER A 110 1.79 -19.08 0.97
N GLY A 111 1.57 -19.54 -0.27
CA GLY A 111 1.50 -20.97 -0.54
C GLY A 111 0.33 -21.62 0.20
N PRO A 112 0.27 -22.97 0.21
CA PRO A 112 -0.74 -23.68 0.97
C PRO A 112 -0.53 -23.51 2.47
N VAL A 113 -1.59 -23.14 3.18
CA VAL A 113 -1.65 -23.10 4.63
C VAL A 113 -2.67 -24.11 5.17
N SER A 114 -2.42 -24.67 6.35
CA SER A 114 -3.32 -25.63 7.01
C SER A 114 -3.16 -25.59 8.54
N GLY A 115 -4.28 -25.53 9.24
CA GLY A 115 -4.30 -25.43 10.71
C GLY A 115 -3.63 -24.14 11.21
N VAL A 116 -3.06 -24.19 12.41
CA VAL A 116 -2.38 -23.03 12.99
C VAL A 116 -1.05 -22.82 12.30
N GLN A 117 -0.92 -21.75 11.52
CA GLN A 117 0.30 -21.41 10.79
C GLN A 117 0.45 -19.89 10.65
N THR A 118 1.70 -19.43 10.71
CA THR A 118 2.05 -18.04 10.45
C THR A 118 2.98 -17.96 9.26
N VAL A 119 2.62 -17.17 8.26
CA VAL A 119 3.37 -17.02 7.01
C VAL A 119 3.64 -15.53 6.77
N PRO A 120 4.89 -15.10 6.59
CA PRO A 120 5.19 -13.74 6.15
C PRO A 120 4.72 -13.55 4.70
N LEU A 121 4.15 -12.38 4.41
CA LEU A 121 3.59 -12.02 3.12
C LEU A 121 3.96 -10.58 2.77
N GLY A 122 4.18 -10.32 1.49
CA GLY A 122 4.57 -9.01 1.00
C GLY A 122 6.01 -8.74 1.39
N LYS A 123 6.95 -8.89 0.47
CA LYS A 123 8.21 -8.15 0.58
C LYS A 123 8.71 -7.85 -0.81
N SER A 124 8.34 -6.68 -1.29
CA SER A 124 8.97 -6.12 -2.48
C SER A 124 9.19 -4.63 -2.27
N SER A 125 10.33 -4.17 -2.75
CA SER A 125 10.70 -2.76 -2.86
C SER A 125 10.76 -2.47 -4.35
N LEU A 126 9.78 -1.73 -4.88
CA LEU A 126 9.74 -1.41 -6.31
C LEU A 126 10.02 0.07 -6.52
N PRO A 127 11.07 0.45 -7.27
CA PRO A 127 11.20 1.80 -7.78
C PRO A 127 10.14 2.01 -8.87
N LEU A 128 9.31 3.03 -8.70
CA LEU A 128 8.22 3.40 -9.59
C LEU A 128 8.61 4.74 -10.22
N SER A 129 8.84 4.72 -11.52
CA SER A 129 8.98 5.90 -12.38
C SER A 129 7.71 6.12 -13.23
N ASP A 130 6.59 5.56 -12.78
CA ASP A 130 5.34 5.51 -13.53
C ASP A 130 4.63 6.88 -13.53
N PRO A 131 4.15 7.38 -14.69
CA PRO A 131 3.38 8.62 -14.78
C PRO A 131 2.16 8.72 -13.86
N ILE A 132 1.62 7.61 -13.35
CA ILE A 132 0.53 7.66 -12.36
C ILE A 132 0.88 8.47 -11.10
N PHE A 133 2.17 8.60 -10.78
CA PHE A 133 2.67 9.37 -9.63
C PHE A 133 2.85 10.87 -9.91
N ASN A 134 2.69 11.30 -11.17
CA ASN A 134 2.69 12.71 -11.57
C ASN A 134 1.29 13.36 -11.47
N SER A 135 0.36 12.72 -10.75
CA SER A 135 -0.99 13.22 -10.54
C SER A 135 -1.14 13.83 -9.15
N ASP A 136 -2.02 14.82 -9.01
CA ASP A 136 -2.35 15.42 -7.71
C ASP A 136 -3.04 14.44 -6.76
N SER A 137 -3.53 13.31 -7.27
CA SER A 137 -4.09 12.25 -6.42
C SER A 137 -3.83 10.85 -6.93
N LEU A 138 -3.59 9.95 -5.98
CA LEU A 138 -3.30 8.56 -6.21
C LEU A 138 -4.28 7.69 -5.42
N TRP A 139 -4.83 6.66 -6.06
CA TRP A 139 -5.58 5.62 -5.37
C TRP A 139 -4.70 4.42 -5.13
N VAL A 140 -4.77 3.88 -3.92
CA VAL A 140 -4.10 2.64 -3.51
C VAL A 140 -5.18 1.62 -3.19
N GLY A 141 -5.05 0.42 -3.76
CA GLY A 141 -5.90 -0.72 -3.52
C GLY A 141 -5.10 -1.89 -2.99
N ILE A 142 -5.61 -2.56 -1.96
CA ILE A 142 -5.08 -3.84 -1.50
C ILE A 142 -6.17 -4.89 -1.70
N ARG A 143 -5.82 -6.02 -2.30
CA ARG A 143 -6.70 -7.19 -2.45
C ARG A 143 -6.03 -8.39 -1.79
N ALA A 144 -6.72 -9.01 -0.85
CA ALA A 144 -6.39 -10.34 -0.37
C ALA A 144 -7.32 -11.34 -1.07
N ARG A 145 -6.76 -12.22 -1.88
CA ARG A 145 -7.48 -13.31 -2.53
C ARG A 145 -7.25 -14.60 -1.74
N LEU A 146 -8.29 -15.06 -1.06
CA LEU A 146 -8.26 -16.26 -0.25
C LEU A 146 -8.86 -17.43 -1.03
N THR A 147 -8.13 -18.53 -1.13
CA THR A 147 -8.65 -19.79 -1.69
C THR A 147 -8.77 -20.79 -0.56
N THR A 148 -9.99 -21.23 -0.23
CA THR A 148 -10.25 -22.17 0.87
C THR A 148 -10.46 -23.58 0.30
N THR A 149 -9.64 -24.53 0.75
CA THR A 149 -9.74 -25.96 0.41
C THR A 149 -10.31 -26.80 1.56
N THR A 150 -10.21 -26.32 2.80
CA THR A 150 -10.85 -26.94 3.97
C THR A 150 -11.47 -25.86 4.86
N ALA A 151 -12.79 -25.88 4.98
CA ALA A 151 -13.55 -24.93 5.78
C ALA A 151 -13.91 -25.49 7.18
N PRO A 152 -14.14 -24.64 8.21
CA PRO A 152 -13.97 -23.19 8.17
C PRO A 152 -12.49 -22.79 8.19
N MET A 153 -12.11 -21.88 7.30
CA MET A 153 -10.79 -21.26 7.28
C MET A 153 -10.87 -19.92 7.97
N SER A 154 -10.09 -19.73 9.04
CA SER A 154 -10.12 -18.51 9.85
C SER A 154 -8.73 -18.10 10.27
N GLY A 155 -8.56 -16.81 10.52
CA GLY A 155 -7.26 -16.26 10.87
C GLY A 155 -7.24 -14.74 10.80
N GLN A 156 -6.03 -14.19 10.71
CA GLN A 156 -5.79 -12.75 10.64
C GLN A 156 -4.71 -12.44 9.60
N LEU A 157 -4.89 -11.33 8.88
CA LEU A 157 -3.84 -10.72 8.08
C LEU A 157 -3.41 -9.45 8.81
N ARG A 158 -2.12 -9.34 9.13
CA ARG A 158 -1.55 -8.18 9.83
C ARG A 158 -0.46 -7.53 8.98
N PHE A 159 -0.61 -6.24 8.68
CA PHE A 159 0.45 -5.44 8.09
C PHE A 159 1.48 -5.09 9.15
N THR A 160 2.75 -5.36 8.84
CA THR A 160 3.90 -5.10 9.72
C THR A 160 4.78 -3.97 9.19
N ASP A 161 4.71 -3.66 7.89
CA ASP A 161 5.40 -2.53 7.28
C ASP A 161 4.62 -2.04 6.06
N ILE A 162 4.42 -0.73 5.96
CA ILE A 162 3.95 -0.08 4.74
C ILE A 162 4.72 1.23 4.62
N HIS A 163 5.74 1.25 3.77
CA HIS A 163 6.65 2.37 3.63
C HIS A 163 6.70 2.86 2.18
N LEU A 164 6.54 4.17 2.00
CA LEU A 164 6.70 4.84 0.72
C LEU A 164 7.88 5.81 0.80
N ARG A 165 8.86 5.63 -0.08
CA ARG A 165 9.96 6.58 -0.28
C ARG A 165 9.80 7.25 -1.63
N ILE A 166 9.58 8.55 -1.65
CA ILE A 166 9.41 9.32 -2.89
C ILE A 166 10.61 10.24 -3.06
N VAL A 167 11.24 10.19 -4.22
CA VAL A 167 12.30 11.10 -4.66
C VAL A 167 11.75 11.96 -5.78
N LEU A 168 11.71 13.26 -5.54
CA LEU A 168 11.38 14.28 -6.52
C LEU A 168 12.65 14.95 -7.02
N GLN A 169 12.73 15.15 -8.33
CA GLN A 169 13.63 16.12 -8.93
C GLN A 169 12.82 17.36 -9.25
N ASP A 170 13.15 18.46 -8.59
CA ASP A 170 12.57 19.76 -8.89
C ASP A 170 13.58 20.65 -9.60
N ASN A 171 13.12 21.31 -10.66
CA ASN A 171 13.81 22.47 -11.21
C ASN A 171 13.23 23.67 -10.48
N ILE A 172 13.91 24.10 -9.41
CA ILE A 172 13.55 25.33 -8.71
C ILE A 172 13.81 26.48 -9.69
N LEU A 173 12.75 27.00 -10.31
CA LEU A 173 12.75 28.20 -11.16
C LEU A 173 12.49 29.45 -10.31
#